data_AF-A0A8S1LCX0-F1
#
_entry.id   AF-A0A8S1LCX0-F1
#
_cell.length_a   1.000
_cell.length_b   1.000
_cell.length_c   1.000
_cell.angle_alpha   90.00
_cell.angle_beta   90.00
_cell.angle_gamma   90.00
#
_symmetry.space_group_name_H-M   'P 1'
#
loop_
_entity.id
_entity.type
_entity.pdbx_description
1 polymer ?
#
loop_
_entity_poly.entity_id
_entity_poly.type
_entity_poly.pdbx_seq_one_letter_code
_entity_poly.pdbx_strand_id
1 'polypeptide(L)'
;MINFIVLLIIYIQGRQKLKSHHYSNHQIKLFRHTKSDQVQLDNLGNIIYYINASFGTPEQIFSIVVDTGSVTTWISNITCDGCIFPRFDPNQSTTLQQVDEDHSIKYNIGSLSGRIVQDYVSLPNGNLNVYMKFMLANIFTMPVGIKFQGLLGLSSNNERQNIFEYGYEQKQLQTSIFGLDLNSNPEESILLYNNFSQEYLDQIVWMPNILSHQWSMKIYGFFVNDIDLTDKVTIQNGTVALMDSGSSCLWLDPEIVNYMMHRFILVNCINNNSCPCNSPVYPNLNIYLAGVKLEITPENYMIPSYNGYCRPCLSIAGPTSHDYTILGDPALQSIISIFDKENQQFGVYQGNKLHNLLVFQIIEISMMTMLFVALGIFIYKFYQLK
;
A
#
# COMPACT_ATOMS: atom_id res chain seq x y z
N MET A 1 20.43 -12.00 48.79
CA MET A 1 20.32 -10.61 48.28
C MET A 1 20.96 -10.44 46.90
N ILE A 2 22.20 -10.90 46.69
CA ILE A 2 22.94 -10.74 45.42
C ILE A 2 22.23 -11.39 44.21
N ASN A 3 21.68 -12.61 44.34
CA ASN A 3 20.96 -13.27 43.23
C ASN A 3 19.69 -12.55 42.77
N PHE A 4 19.02 -11.82 43.65
CA PHE A 4 17.77 -11.11 43.31
C PHE A 4 18.07 -9.81 42.55
N ILE A 5 19.14 -9.12 42.94
CA ILE A 5 19.62 -7.90 42.27
C ILE A 5 20.15 -8.25 40.87
N VAL A 6 20.85 -9.38 40.71
CA VAL A 6 21.33 -9.85 39.39
C VAL A 6 20.16 -10.19 38.46
N LEU A 7 19.13 -10.90 38.95
CA LEU A 7 17.93 -11.20 38.15
C LEU A 7 17.15 -9.92 37.79
N LEU A 8 17.06 -8.96 38.70
CA LEU A 8 16.41 -7.66 38.43
C LEU A 8 17.19 -6.82 37.41
N ILE A 9 18.54 -6.83 37.47
CA ILE A 9 19.39 -6.16 36.51
C ILE A 9 19.28 -6.81 35.13
N ILE A 10 19.28 -8.14 35.04
CA ILE A 10 19.06 -8.87 33.79
C ILE A 10 17.65 -8.58 33.23
N TYR A 11 16.62 -8.49 34.09
CA TYR A 11 15.26 -8.11 33.71
C TYR A 11 15.20 -6.68 33.15
N ILE A 12 15.83 -5.71 33.83
CA ILE A 12 15.85 -4.30 33.41
C ILE A 12 16.68 -4.12 32.13
N GLN A 13 17.84 -4.76 32.04
CA GLN A 13 18.69 -4.74 30.84
C GLN A 13 17.99 -5.44 29.67
N GLY A 14 17.28 -6.54 29.90
CA GLY A 14 16.43 -7.21 28.92
C GLY A 14 15.32 -6.29 28.40
N ARG A 15 14.58 -5.64 29.30
CA ARG A 15 13.55 -4.64 28.93
C ARG A 15 14.12 -3.46 28.14
N GLN A 16 15.30 -2.95 28.51
CA GLN A 16 15.93 -1.83 27.80
C GLN A 16 16.44 -2.23 26.42
N LYS A 17 17.02 -3.43 26.26
CA LYS A 17 17.42 -3.99 24.95
C LYS A 17 16.21 -4.32 24.04
N LEU A 18 15.05 -4.61 24.65
CA LEU A 18 13.79 -4.89 23.95
C LEU A 18 13.07 -3.61 23.50
N LYS A 19 13.12 -2.51 24.26
CA LYS A 19 12.66 -1.18 23.79
C LYS A 19 13.46 -0.66 22.60
N SER A 20 14.68 -1.17 22.39
CA SER A 20 15.54 -0.80 21.26
C SER A 20 15.51 -1.81 20.09
N HIS A 21 14.70 -2.87 20.15
CA HIS A 21 14.47 -3.78 19.02
C HIS A 21 13.10 -3.46 18.39
N HIS A 22 12.98 -2.27 17.82
CA HIS A 22 12.19 -2.15 16.61
C HIS A 22 12.92 -3.01 15.57
N TYR A 23 12.41 -4.20 15.26
CA TYR A 23 12.73 -4.80 13.97
C TYR A 23 12.38 -3.74 12.93
N SER A 24 13.40 -3.15 12.30
CA SER A 24 13.15 -2.19 11.22
C SER A 24 12.37 -2.91 10.14
N ASN A 25 11.49 -2.18 9.43
CA ASN A 25 10.73 -2.71 8.29
C ASN A 25 11.61 -3.43 7.25
N HIS A 26 12.93 -3.20 7.28
CA HIS A 26 13.95 -3.82 6.45
C HIS A 26 14.27 -5.29 6.81
N GLN A 27 14.26 -5.70 8.09
CA GLN A 27 14.59 -7.11 8.45
C GLN A 27 13.44 -8.07 8.21
N ILE A 28 12.19 -7.58 8.25
CA ILE A 28 11.01 -8.33 7.82
C ILE A 28 11.07 -8.57 6.29
N LYS A 29 11.86 -7.80 5.53
CA LYS A 29 11.93 -7.73 4.05
C LYS A 29 12.63 -8.90 3.35
N LEU A 30 13.54 -9.59 4.03
CA LEU A 30 14.40 -10.62 3.43
C LEU A 30 13.84 -12.06 3.43
N PHE A 31 12.75 -12.35 4.15
CA PHE A 31 12.09 -13.67 4.15
C PHE A 31 10.79 -13.71 3.29
N ARG A 32 10.46 -12.60 2.60
CA ARG A 32 9.08 -12.23 2.21
C ARG A 32 8.47 -12.93 1.00
N HIS A 33 9.26 -13.62 0.19
CA HIS A 33 8.92 -13.78 -1.23
C HIS A 33 8.99 -15.19 -1.80
N THR A 34 9.16 -16.23 -0.98
CA THR A 34 9.25 -17.62 -1.49
C THR A 34 7.89 -18.33 -1.64
N LYS A 35 6.77 -17.65 -1.36
CA LYS A 35 5.45 -18.27 -1.19
C LYS A 35 4.32 -17.55 -1.96
N SER A 36 4.62 -16.89 -3.08
CA SER A 36 3.64 -16.32 -4.03
C SER A 36 4.31 -16.15 -5.39
N ASP A 37 3.51 -16.03 -6.46
CA ASP A 37 4.05 -15.59 -7.75
C ASP A 37 4.32 -14.09 -7.70
N GLN A 38 5.30 -13.63 -8.48
CA GLN A 38 5.84 -12.28 -8.36
C GLN A 38 6.13 -11.63 -9.70
N VAL A 39 5.85 -10.34 -9.74
CA VAL A 39 6.26 -9.43 -10.79
C VAL A 39 6.96 -8.25 -10.13
N GLN A 40 8.17 -7.96 -10.57
CA GLN A 40 8.86 -6.73 -10.18
C GLN A 40 8.14 -5.53 -10.81
N LEU A 41 7.87 -4.49 -10.01
CA LEU A 41 7.44 -3.19 -10.52
C LEU A 41 8.65 -2.27 -10.59
N ASP A 42 8.74 -1.54 -11.68
CA ASP A 42 9.63 -0.41 -11.77
C ASP A 42 8.98 0.79 -11.08
N ASN A 43 9.79 1.57 -10.36
CA ASN A 43 9.36 2.82 -9.74
C ASN A 43 10.05 4.02 -10.38
N LEU A 44 9.24 4.86 -11.03
CA LEU A 44 9.70 6.11 -11.66
C LEU A 44 9.57 7.27 -10.65
N GLY A 45 10.69 7.62 -10.03
CA GLY A 45 10.82 8.84 -9.24
C GLY A 45 9.99 8.90 -7.96
N ASN A 46 9.55 7.74 -7.45
CA ASN A 46 8.64 7.61 -6.31
C ASN A 46 7.26 8.25 -6.56
N ILE A 47 6.82 8.22 -7.81
CA ILE A 47 5.57 8.86 -8.27
C ILE A 47 4.69 7.87 -9.06
N ILE A 48 5.28 6.90 -9.76
CA ILE A 48 4.56 5.93 -10.59
C ILE A 48 5.20 4.56 -10.47
N TYR A 49 4.37 3.55 -10.16
CA TYR A 49 4.73 2.14 -10.17
C TYR A 49 4.13 1.44 -11.38
N TYR A 50 4.96 0.80 -12.19
CA TYR A 50 4.51 0.20 -13.45
C TYR A 50 5.16 -1.15 -13.72
N ILE A 51 4.55 -1.91 -14.63
CA ILE A 51 5.04 -3.19 -15.14
C ILE A 51 5.01 -3.19 -16.66
N ASN A 52 5.83 -4.03 -17.29
CA ASN A 52 5.79 -4.24 -18.74
C ASN A 52 4.88 -5.41 -19.11
N ALA A 53 3.62 -5.14 -19.38
CA ALA A 53 2.66 -6.16 -19.80
C ALA A 53 2.56 -6.24 -21.33
N SER A 54 2.23 -7.42 -21.86
CA SER A 54 2.00 -7.61 -23.29
C SER A 54 0.52 -7.81 -23.63
N PHE A 55 0.14 -7.36 -24.82
CA PHE A 55 -1.23 -7.37 -25.32
C PHE A 55 -1.29 -7.93 -26.74
N GLY A 56 -2.28 -8.77 -27.02
CA GLY A 56 -2.55 -9.31 -28.35
C GLY A 56 -1.61 -10.41 -28.82
N THR A 57 -1.86 -10.91 -30.05
CA THR A 57 -1.09 -12.01 -30.68
C THR A 57 -0.70 -11.67 -32.13
N PRO A 58 0.59 -11.47 -32.46
CA PRO A 58 1.75 -11.45 -31.57
C PRO A 58 1.71 -10.34 -30.51
N GLU A 59 2.48 -10.56 -29.45
CA GLU A 59 2.55 -9.68 -28.29
C GLU A 59 3.05 -8.26 -28.62
N GLN A 60 2.32 -7.25 -28.14
CA GLN A 60 2.72 -5.84 -28.15
C GLN A 60 2.90 -5.36 -26.70
N ILE A 61 4.09 -4.86 -26.34
CA ILE A 61 4.47 -4.58 -24.95
C ILE A 61 4.23 -3.12 -24.56
N PHE A 62 3.69 -2.90 -23.36
CA PHE A 62 3.39 -1.59 -22.79
C PHE A 62 3.82 -1.52 -21.33
N SER A 63 4.42 -0.39 -20.95
CA SER A 63 4.62 0.00 -19.56
C SER A 63 3.30 0.55 -19.00
N ILE A 64 2.62 -0.25 -18.18
CA ILE A 64 1.30 0.08 -17.62
C ILE A 64 1.40 0.34 -16.12
N VAL A 65 0.79 1.44 -15.68
CA VAL A 65 0.73 1.82 -14.25
C VAL A 65 -0.15 0.85 -13.49
N VAL A 66 0.31 0.36 -12.34
CA VAL A 66 -0.47 -0.53 -11.47
C VAL A 66 -1.34 0.32 -10.55
N ASP A 67 -2.66 0.30 -10.75
CA ASP A 67 -3.57 1.26 -10.12
C ASP A 67 -4.77 0.56 -9.45
N THR A 68 -4.78 0.53 -8.11
CA THR A 68 -5.88 0.01 -7.30
C THR A 68 -7.06 0.99 -7.13
N GLY A 69 -6.91 2.26 -7.48
CA GLY A 69 -7.97 3.26 -7.50
C GLY A 69 -8.84 3.22 -8.76
N SER A 70 -8.32 2.68 -9.87
CA SER A 70 -9.01 2.63 -11.16
C SER A 70 -9.65 1.28 -11.48
N VAL A 71 -10.81 1.35 -12.14
CA VAL A 71 -11.61 0.17 -12.55
C VAL A 71 -11.10 -0.43 -13.86
N THR A 72 -10.79 0.42 -14.84
CA THR A 72 -10.59 -0.03 -16.23
C THR A 72 -9.11 -0.16 -16.55
N THR A 73 -8.69 -1.36 -16.94
CA THR A 73 -7.40 -1.56 -17.63
C THR A 73 -7.48 -0.97 -19.04
N TRP A 74 -6.47 -0.21 -19.45
CA TRP A 74 -6.43 0.39 -20.77
C TRP A 74 -5.01 0.62 -21.29
N ILE A 75 -4.87 0.66 -22.61
CA ILE A 75 -3.62 1.02 -23.30
C ILE A 75 -3.92 1.99 -24.45
N SER A 76 -2.88 2.68 -24.90
CA SER A 76 -2.97 3.65 -26.00
C SER A 76 -3.25 2.95 -27.34
N ASN A 77 -4.26 3.38 -28.10
CA ASN A 77 -4.51 2.92 -29.48
C ASN A 77 -3.56 3.63 -30.48
N ILE A 78 -3.23 3.02 -31.62
CA ILE A 78 -2.40 3.61 -32.68
C ILE A 78 -2.94 4.97 -33.16
N THR A 79 -4.26 5.11 -33.19
CA THR A 79 -4.97 6.34 -33.57
C THR A 79 -5.15 7.34 -32.41
N CYS A 80 -4.58 7.08 -31.23
CA CYS A 80 -4.83 7.92 -30.07
C CYS A 80 -4.31 9.35 -30.23
N ASP A 81 -5.15 10.35 -29.96
CA ASP A 81 -4.70 11.73 -29.78
C ASP A 81 -4.26 11.99 -28.32
N GLY A 82 -3.13 12.67 -28.14
CA GLY A 82 -2.56 12.95 -26.82
C GLY A 82 -1.75 11.82 -26.15
N CYS A 83 -1.92 10.56 -26.56
CA CYS A 83 -1.15 9.41 -26.02
C CYS A 83 0.35 9.42 -26.43
N ILE A 84 1.20 8.78 -25.62
CA ILE A 84 2.62 8.51 -25.95
C ILE A 84 2.79 7.15 -26.66
N PHE A 85 3.99 6.93 -27.20
CA PHE A 85 4.39 5.62 -27.74
C PHE A 85 4.90 4.69 -26.62
N PRO A 86 4.83 3.35 -26.82
CA PRO A 86 4.23 2.66 -27.96
C PRO A 86 2.70 2.76 -27.93
N ARG A 87 2.07 2.44 -29.07
CA ARG A 87 0.61 2.45 -29.24
C ARG A 87 0.19 1.12 -29.87
N PHE A 88 -0.90 0.55 -29.38
CA PHE A 88 -1.41 -0.73 -29.82
C PHE A 88 -1.97 -0.62 -31.23
N ASP A 89 -1.50 -1.48 -32.12
CA ASP A 89 -2.06 -1.65 -33.47
C ASP A 89 -3.05 -2.82 -33.45
N PRO A 90 -4.36 -2.56 -33.51
CA PRO A 90 -5.39 -3.60 -33.53
C PRO A 90 -5.25 -4.56 -34.70
N ASN A 91 -4.71 -4.11 -35.84
CA ASN A 91 -4.61 -4.92 -37.05
C ASN A 91 -3.45 -5.93 -36.98
N GLN A 92 -2.54 -5.76 -36.03
CA GLN A 92 -1.43 -6.69 -35.81
C GLN A 92 -1.77 -7.82 -34.84
N SER A 93 -2.88 -7.72 -34.10
CA SER A 93 -3.33 -8.81 -33.24
C SER A 93 -4.34 -9.71 -33.94
N THR A 94 -3.99 -10.98 -34.11
CA THR A 94 -4.83 -12.03 -34.69
C THR A 94 -5.90 -12.57 -33.73
N THR A 95 -5.81 -12.24 -32.43
CA THR A 95 -6.72 -12.70 -31.37
C THR A 95 -7.67 -11.62 -30.87
N LEU A 96 -7.51 -10.38 -31.37
CA LEU A 96 -8.34 -9.26 -30.97
C LEU A 96 -9.80 -9.48 -31.37
N GLN A 97 -10.69 -9.35 -30.40
CA GLN A 97 -12.12 -9.28 -30.60
C GLN A 97 -12.63 -7.87 -30.27
N GLN A 98 -13.28 -7.24 -31.25
CA GLN A 98 -13.99 -5.98 -31.02
C GLN A 98 -15.26 -6.27 -30.22
N VAL A 99 -15.44 -5.52 -29.13
CA VAL A 99 -16.65 -5.58 -28.29
C VAL A 99 -17.57 -4.38 -28.60
N ASP A 100 -17.06 -3.38 -29.35
CA ASP A 100 -17.77 -2.18 -29.85
C ASP A 100 -18.57 -1.39 -28.80
N GLU A 101 -18.02 -1.28 -27.58
CA GLU A 101 -18.53 -0.42 -26.51
C GLU A 101 -17.63 0.82 -26.37
N ASP A 102 -18.15 2.00 -26.72
CA ASP A 102 -17.49 3.27 -26.44
C ASP A 102 -17.46 3.52 -24.93
N HIS A 103 -16.31 3.94 -24.41
CA HIS A 103 -16.11 4.18 -22.99
C HIS A 103 -15.32 5.47 -22.76
N SER A 104 -15.69 6.20 -21.71
CA SER A 104 -15.02 7.44 -21.31
C SER A 104 -14.79 7.46 -19.81
N ILE A 105 -13.58 7.83 -19.42
CA ILE A 105 -13.11 7.93 -18.05
C ILE A 105 -12.74 9.38 -17.79
N LYS A 106 -13.21 9.93 -16.67
CA LYS A 106 -12.86 11.27 -16.22
C LYS A 106 -12.02 11.15 -14.95
N TYR A 107 -10.75 11.53 -15.04
CA TYR A 107 -9.85 11.64 -13.91
C TYR A 107 -9.98 13.03 -13.26
N ASN A 108 -9.44 13.21 -12.06
CA ASN A 108 -9.45 14.49 -11.36
C ASN A 108 -8.76 15.62 -12.14
N ILE A 109 -7.74 15.27 -12.94
CA ILE A 109 -6.90 16.23 -13.67
C ILE A 109 -6.99 16.09 -15.20
N GLY A 110 -7.87 15.21 -15.71
CA GLY A 110 -7.92 14.92 -17.14
C GLY A 110 -9.00 13.92 -17.54
N SER A 111 -8.95 13.44 -18.77
CA SER A 111 -9.94 12.51 -19.31
C SER A 111 -9.34 11.58 -20.35
N LEU A 112 -9.97 10.43 -20.52
CA LEU A 112 -9.60 9.39 -21.46
C LEU A 112 -10.88 8.88 -22.13
N SER A 113 -10.90 8.77 -23.45
CA SER A 113 -12.00 8.12 -24.16
C SER A 113 -11.47 7.11 -25.15
N GLY A 114 -12.22 6.03 -25.38
CA GLY A 114 -11.78 4.91 -26.19
C GLY A 114 -12.86 3.87 -26.35
N ARG A 115 -12.45 2.66 -26.72
CA ARG A 115 -13.35 1.52 -26.95
C ARG A 115 -12.91 0.31 -26.18
N ILE A 116 -13.87 -0.43 -25.63
CA ILE A 116 -13.60 -1.74 -25.01
C ILE A 116 -13.36 -2.77 -26.12
N VAL A 117 -12.29 -3.53 -25.95
CA VAL A 117 -11.94 -4.68 -26.76
C VAL A 117 -11.67 -5.86 -25.84
N GLN A 118 -11.52 -7.05 -26.43
CA GLN A 118 -11.08 -8.23 -25.73
C GLN A 118 -9.89 -8.86 -26.47
N ASP A 119 -8.82 -9.12 -25.75
CA ASP A 119 -7.62 -9.77 -26.30
C ASP A 119 -6.84 -10.45 -25.17
N TYR A 120 -5.76 -11.15 -25.52
CA TYR A 120 -4.81 -11.66 -24.55
C TYR A 120 -4.04 -10.52 -23.89
N VAL A 121 -3.91 -10.59 -22.56
CA VAL A 121 -3.09 -9.71 -21.74
C VAL A 121 -2.18 -10.58 -20.88
N SER A 122 -0.88 -10.39 -21.00
CA SER A 122 0.11 -11.11 -20.19
C SER A 122 0.86 -10.19 -19.24
N LEU A 123 1.04 -10.66 -18.00
CA LEU A 123 2.00 -10.08 -17.07
C LEU A 123 3.45 -10.37 -17.55
N PRO A 124 4.45 -9.62 -17.05
CA PRO A 124 5.85 -9.86 -17.39
C PRO A 124 6.26 -11.34 -17.33
N ASN A 125 7.09 -11.76 -18.29
CA ASN A 125 7.58 -13.13 -18.47
C ASN A 125 6.51 -14.18 -18.83
N GLY A 126 5.26 -13.78 -19.10
CA GLY A 126 4.19 -14.69 -19.55
C GLY A 126 3.64 -15.62 -18.47
N ASN A 127 3.95 -15.35 -17.19
CA ASN A 127 3.52 -16.19 -16.06
C ASN A 127 1.99 -16.19 -15.85
N LEU A 128 1.31 -15.14 -16.30
CA LEU A 128 -0.14 -15.04 -16.37
C LEU A 128 -0.50 -14.48 -17.74
N ASN A 129 -1.33 -15.17 -18.53
CA ASN A 129 -1.72 -14.75 -19.87
C ASN A 129 -3.22 -14.98 -20.08
N VAL A 130 -4.03 -13.96 -19.83
CA VAL A 130 -5.50 -14.10 -19.76
C VAL A 130 -6.18 -13.42 -20.94
N TYR A 131 -7.25 -14.03 -21.45
CA TYR A 131 -8.08 -13.43 -22.48
C TYR A 131 -9.14 -12.52 -21.81
N MET A 132 -8.89 -11.21 -21.74
CA MET A 132 -9.69 -10.29 -20.93
C MET A 132 -10.13 -9.04 -21.68
N LYS A 133 -11.16 -8.36 -21.15
CA LYS A 133 -11.60 -7.07 -21.66
C LYS A 133 -10.70 -5.95 -21.14
N PHE A 134 -10.32 -5.03 -22.02
CA PHE A 134 -9.61 -3.78 -21.68
C PHE A 134 -9.99 -2.68 -22.67
N MET A 135 -9.65 -1.43 -22.37
CA MET A 135 -9.95 -0.30 -23.25
C MET A 135 -8.75 0.08 -24.13
N LEU A 136 -9.00 0.31 -25.42
CA LEU A 136 -8.10 1.01 -26.31
C LEU A 136 -8.43 2.50 -26.30
N ALA A 137 -7.53 3.31 -25.73
CA ALA A 137 -7.72 4.75 -25.65
C ALA A 137 -7.52 5.43 -27.02
N ASN A 138 -8.49 6.24 -27.43
CA ASN A 138 -8.46 7.05 -28.66
C ASN A 138 -8.20 8.53 -28.40
N ILE A 139 -8.52 9.04 -27.22
CA ILE A 139 -8.21 10.41 -26.82
C ILE A 139 -7.71 10.37 -25.38
N PHE A 140 -6.58 11.02 -25.12
CA PHE A 140 -6.02 11.16 -23.79
C PHE A 140 -5.66 12.61 -23.51
N THR A 141 -6.34 13.22 -22.56
CA THR A 141 -6.19 14.63 -22.18
C THR A 141 -5.72 14.72 -20.74
N MET A 142 -4.47 15.13 -20.54
CA MET A 142 -3.84 15.35 -19.22
C MET A 142 -3.02 16.64 -19.24
N PRO A 143 -2.67 17.20 -18.06
CA PRO A 143 -1.73 18.30 -17.98
C PRO A 143 -0.38 17.95 -18.61
N VAL A 144 0.31 18.96 -19.13
CA VAL A 144 1.61 18.80 -19.79
C VAL A 144 2.59 18.09 -18.85
N GLY A 145 3.22 17.03 -19.33
CA GLY A 145 4.24 16.27 -18.59
C GLY A 145 3.74 14.99 -17.91
N ILE A 146 2.42 14.76 -17.82
CA ILE A 146 1.85 13.53 -17.25
C ILE A 146 1.33 12.65 -18.38
N LYS A 147 2.14 11.67 -18.80
CA LYS A 147 1.73 10.68 -19.80
C LYS A 147 2.23 9.30 -19.41
N PHE A 148 1.35 8.31 -19.52
CA PHE A 148 1.62 6.89 -19.34
C PHE A 148 1.09 6.13 -20.56
N GLN A 149 1.67 4.96 -20.84
CA GLN A 149 1.35 4.20 -22.05
C GLN A 149 0.05 3.39 -21.88
N GLY A 150 -0.27 3.07 -20.62
CA GLY A 150 -1.50 2.43 -20.19
C GLY A 150 -1.56 2.30 -18.67
N LEU A 151 -2.58 1.60 -18.21
CA LEU A 151 -2.92 1.44 -16.80
C LEU A 151 -3.57 0.07 -16.60
N LEU A 152 -3.19 -0.61 -15.53
CA LEU A 152 -3.79 -1.85 -15.04
C LEU A 152 -4.77 -1.51 -13.91
N GLY A 153 -6.06 -1.60 -14.20
CA GLY A 153 -7.11 -1.28 -13.23
C GLY A 153 -7.33 -2.44 -12.27
N LEU A 154 -7.14 -2.19 -10.97
CA LEU A 154 -7.19 -3.18 -9.89
C LEU A 154 -8.14 -2.78 -8.75
N SER A 155 -9.13 -1.91 -9.02
CA SER A 155 -10.14 -1.54 -8.01
C SER A 155 -10.97 -2.73 -7.51
N SER A 156 -11.65 -2.54 -6.37
CA SER A 156 -12.58 -3.52 -5.79
C SER A 156 -13.96 -3.56 -6.47
N ASN A 157 -14.11 -3.00 -7.68
CA ASN A 157 -15.41 -2.82 -8.32
C ASN A 157 -16.13 -4.14 -8.66
N ASN A 158 -17.28 -4.38 -8.04
CA ASN A 158 -18.02 -5.64 -8.18
C ASN A 158 -18.61 -5.89 -9.58
N GLU A 159 -18.72 -4.86 -10.42
CA GLU A 159 -19.31 -4.96 -11.76
C GLU A 159 -18.27 -5.26 -12.85
N ARG A 160 -16.98 -5.05 -12.58
CA ARG A 160 -15.90 -5.27 -13.55
C ARG A 160 -14.80 -6.13 -12.97
N GLN A 161 -14.36 -7.11 -13.75
CA GLN A 161 -13.29 -8.02 -13.37
C GLN A 161 -11.92 -7.43 -13.66
N ASN A 162 -10.97 -7.62 -12.76
CA ASN A 162 -9.57 -7.33 -12.98
C ASN A 162 -8.82 -8.55 -13.54
N ILE A 163 -7.54 -8.39 -13.88
CA ILE A 163 -6.72 -9.44 -14.51
C ILE A 163 -6.63 -10.72 -13.65
N PHE A 164 -6.63 -10.61 -12.32
CA PHE A 164 -6.49 -11.76 -11.42
C PHE A 164 -7.80 -12.54 -11.31
N GLU A 165 -8.96 -11.88 -11.37
CA GLU A 165 -10.25 -12.54 -11.48
C GLU A 165 -10.38 -13.29 -12.82
N TYR A 166 -9.97 -12.68 -13.94
CA TYR A 166 -9.89 -13.38 -15.22
C TYR A 166 -8.95 -14.59 -15.16
N GLY A 167 -7.79 -14.45 -14.49
CA GLY A 167 -6.82 -15.53 -14.30
C GLY A 167 -7.38 -16.69 -13.49
N TYR A 168 -8.11 -16.39 -12.42
CA TYR A 168 -8.80 -17.38 -11.60
C TYR A 168 -9.89 -18.11 -12.39
N GLU A 169 -10.77 -17.37 -13.08
CA GLU A 169 -11.87 -17.95 -13.87
C GLU A 169 -11.38 -18.81 -15.05
N GLN A 170 -10.29 -18.38 -15.69
CA GLN A 170 -9.64 -19.13 -16.77
C GLN A 170 -8.75 -20.26 -16.24
N LYS A 171 -8.77 -20.54 -14.93
CA LYS A 171 -8.03 -21.61 -14.25
C LYS A 171 -6.51 -21.53 -14.41
N GLN A 172 -6.00 -20.32 -14.61
CA GLN A 172 -4.56 -20.04 -14.61
C GLN A 172 -4.04 -19.75 -13.21
N LEU A 173 -4.92 -19.25 -12.33
CA LEU A 173 -4.61 -18.96 -10.93
C LEU A 173 -5.45 -19.84 -9.99
N GLN A 174 -4.90 -20.13 -8.80
CA GLN A 174 -5.58 -20.81 -7.69
C GLN A 174 -6.44 -19.85 -6.86
N THR A 175 -6.18 -18.55 -6.94
CA THR A 175 -6.94 -17.49 -6.28
C THR A 175 -6.77 -16.17 -7.05
N SER A 176 -7.75 -15.28 -6.96
CA SER A 176 -7.68 -13.91 -7.52
C SER A 176 -7.04 -12.89 -6.55
N ILE A 177 -6.54 -13.32 -5.39
CA ILE A 177 -5.85 -12.44 -4.45
C ILE A 177 -4.56 -11.91 -5.09
N PHE A 178 -4.28 -10.63 -4.83
CA PHE A 178 -3.02 -9.99 -5.20
C PHE A 178 -2.53 -9.08 -4.06
N GLY A 179 -1.30 -8.59 -4.16
CA GLY A 179 -0.70 -7.72 -3.16
C GLY A 179 0.42 -6.83 -3.71
N LEU A 180 0.74 -5.77 -2.99
CA LEU A 180 1.81 -4.83 -3.33
C LEU A 180 2.75 -4.66 -2.12
N ASP A 181 4.04 -4.93 -2.33
CA ASP A 181 5.15 -4.45 -1.48
C ASP A 181 5.84 -3.32 -2.26
N LEU A 182 5.41 -2.08 -2.03
CA LEU A 182 5.97 -0.91 -2.71
C LEU A 182 7.20 -0.39 -1.97
N ASN A 183 8.19 0.08 -2.72
CA ASN A 183 9.44 0.58 -2.19
C ASN A 183 9.83 1.91 -2.83
N SER A 184 10.52 2.75 -2.06
CA SER A 184 11.13 3.98 -2.58
C SER A 184 12.38 3.69 -3.42
N ASN A 185 13.02 2.53 -3.23
CA ASN A 185 14.03 2.04 -4.16
C ASN A 185 13.34 1.60 -5.48
N PRO A 186 13.74 2.18 -6.64
CA PRO A 186 13.19 1.88 -7.95
C PRO A 186 13.03 0.39 -8.32
N GLU A 187 13.91 -0.47 -7.79
CA GLU A 187 14.01 -1.88 -8.21
C GLU A 187 13.45 -2.89 -7.18
N GLU A 188 12.96 -2.42 -6.03
CA GLU A 188 12.57 -3.30 -4.91
C GLU A 188 11.05 -3.45 -4.74
N SER A 189 10.26 -2.96 -5.69
CA SER A 189 8.79 -3.01 -5.60
C SER A 189 8.27 -4.30 -6.25
N ILE A 190 7.33 -4.98 -5.58
CA ILE A 190 6.85 -6.30 -6.00
C ILE A 190 5.32 -6.38 -5.97
N LEU A 191 4.76 -6.91 -7.06
CA LEU A 191 3.37 -7.31 -7.23
C LEU A 191 3.30 -8.80 -6.93
N LEU A 192 2.62 -9.14 -5.85
CA LEU A 192 2.39 -10.50 -5.37
C LEU A 192 1.05 -10.98 -5.93
N TYR A 193 0.97 -12.23 -6.38
CA TYR A 193 -0.31 -12.82 -6.79
C TYR A 193 -0.33 -14.34 -6.65
N ASN A 194 -1.54 -14.90 -6.73
CA ASN A 194 -1.78 -16.34 -6.83
C ASN A 194 -1.35 -17.17 -5.61
N ASN A 195 -0.16 -17.78 -5.63
CA ASN A 195 0.24 -18.91 -4.76
C ASN A 195 0.47 -18.58 -3.26
N PHE A 196 -0.35 -17.71 -2.64
CA PHE A 196 -0.27 -17.38 -1.22
C PHE A 196 -0.50 -18.61 -0.33
N SER A 197 0.54 -19.05 0.38
CA SER A 197 0.39 -20.13 1.38
C SER A 197 -0.57 -19.72 2.51
N GLN A 198 -1.30 -20.67 3.09
CA GLN A 198 -2.17 -20.40 4.25
C GLN A 198 -1.42 -19.73 5.41
N GLU A 199 -0.19 -20.17 5.71
CA GLU A 199 0.66 -19.57 6.74
C GLU A 199 0.94 -18.07 6.50
N TYR A 200 1.02 -17.67 5.23
CA TYR A 200 1.16 -16.26 4.86
C TYR A 200 -0.16 -15.52 5.10
N LEU A 201 -1.28 -16.10 4.67
CA LEU A 201 -2.61 -15.51 4.83
C LEU A 201 -3.00 -15.34 6.32
N ASP A 202 -2.58 -16.26 7.18
CA ASP A 202 -2.80 -16.22 8.64
C ASP A 202 -2.05 -15.06 9.33
N GLN A 203 -1.07 -14.46 8.66
CA GLN A 203 -0.30 -13.30 9.15
C GLN A 203 -0.85 -11.95 8.67
N ILE A 204 -1.97 -11.97 7.96
CA ILE A 204 -2.65 -10.78 7.45
C ILE A 204 -3.73 -10.34 8.43
N VAL A 205 -3.74 -9.05 8.74
CA VAL A 205 -4.88 -8.41 9.42
C VAL A 205 -5.85 -7.93 8.35
N TRP A 206 -6.97 -8.65 8.22
CA TRP A 206 -8.03 -8.35 7.26
C TRP A 206 -9.00 -7.30 7.79
N MET A 207 -9.40 -6.39 6.91
CA MET A 207 -10.36 -5.33 7.17
C MET A 207 -11.45 -5.36 6.09
N PRO A 208 -12.73 -5.26 6.48
CA PRO A 208 -13.82 -5.27 5.51
C PRO A 208 -13.81 -4.01 4.66
N ASN A 209 -14.02 -4.20 3.36
CA ASN A 209 -14.21 -3.12 2.41
C ASN A 209 -15.58 -2.45 2.62
N ILE A 210 -15.62 -1.12 2.66
CA ILE A 210 -16.84 -0.37 2.97
C ILE A 210 -17.67 -0.06 1.71
N LEU A 211 -17.01 0.28 0.61
CA LEU A 211 -17.61 0.65 -0.68
C LEU A 211 -17.41 -0.47 -1.72
N SER A 212 -18.42 -0.75 -2.52
CA SER A 212 -18.40 -1.82 -3.53
C SER A 212 -17.60 -1.51 -4.81
N HIS A 213 -16.99 -0.32 -4.91
CA HIS A 213 -16.35 0.17 -6.13
C HIS A 213 -14.90 0.62 -5.94
N GLN A 214 -14.43 0.75 -4.70
CA GLN A 214 -13.08 1.20 -4.35
C GLN A 214 -12.62 0.54 -3.05
N TRP A 215 -11.32 0.27 -2.94
CA TRP A 215 -10.70 -0.22 -1.72
C TRP A 215 -10.76 0.82 -0.62
N SER A 216 -11.74 0.71 0.27
CA SER A 216 -12.18 1.76 1.18
C SER A 216 -12.29 1.23 2.61
N MET A 217 -11.38 1.67 3.47
CA MET A 217 -11.31 1.23 4.86
C MET A 217 -11.81 2.30 5.81
N LYS A 218 -12.52 1.91 6.86
CA LYS A 218 -12.94 2.86 7.90
C LYS A 218 -11.72 3.40 8.66
N ILE A 219 -11.69 4.72 8.84
CA ILE A 219 -10.69 5.40 9.68
C ILE A 219 -11.23 5.56 11.11
N TYR A 220 -10.36 5.28 12.09
CA TYR A 220 -10.67 5.38 13.53
C TYR A 220 -9.91 6.52 14.22
N GLY A 221 -8.83 7.01 13.64
CA GLY A 221 -8.11 8.14 14.21
C GLY A 221 -6.93 8.62 13.39
N PHE A 222 -6.60 9.89 13.60
CA PHE A 222 -5.46 10.58 13.00
C PHE A 222 -4.56 11.15 14.09
N PHE A 223 -3.28 10.81 14.03
CA PHE A 223 -2.28 11.30 14.97
C PHE A 223 -1.08 11.84 14.22
N VAL A 224 -0.59 13.01 14.64
CA VAL A 224 0.67 13.59 14.15
C VAL A 224 1.67 13.49 15.29
N ASN A 225 2.70 12.64 15.12
CA ASN A 225 3.46 12.07 16.23
C ASN A 225 2.50 11.42 17.25
N ASP A 226 2.55 11.89 18.51
CA ASP A 226 1.69 11.44 19.60
C ASP A 226 0.47 12.36 19.82
N ILE A 227 0.27 13.36 18.97
CA ILE A 227 -0.83 14.34 19.10
C ILE A 227 -2.06 13.82 18.37
N ASP A 228 -3.13 13.57 19.13
CA ASP A 228 -4.43 13.16 18.60
C ASP A 228 -5.15 14.34 17.93
N LEU A 229 -5.48 14.17 16.65
CA LEU A 229 -6.26 15.12 15.84
C LEU A 229 -7.60 14.52 15.38
N THR A 230 -8.00 13.37 15.91
CA THR A 230 -9.20 12.65 15.51
C THR A 230 -10.46 13.52 15.63
N ASP A 231 -10.58 14.28 16.72
CA ASP A 231 -11.72 15.19 16.95
C ASP A 231 -11.67 16.48 16.10
N LYS A 232 -10.54 16.76 15.42
CA LYS A 232 -10.38 17.93 14.54
C LYS A 232 -10.86 17.65 13.14
N VAL A 233 -10.67 16.42 12.68
CA VAL A 233 -11.23 15.94 11.42
C VAL A 233 -12.73 15.81 11.63
N THR A 234 -13.53 16.39 10.74
CA THR A 234 -14.96 16.08 10.73
C THR A 234 -15.10 14.66 10.20
N ILE A 235 -14.88 13.66 11.08
CA ILE A 235 -15.21 12.28 10.78
C ILE A 235 -16.74 12.20 10.83
N GLN A 236 -17.38 12.65 9.75
CA GLN A 236 -18.78 12.31 9.55
C GLN A 236 -18.86 10.77 9.52
N ASN A 237 -19.98 10.20 9.96
CA ASN A 237 -20.22 8.76 9.83
C ASN A 237 -20.06 8.37 8.35
N GLY A 238 -18.87 7.89 7.95
CA GLY A 238 -18.57 7.63 6.54
C GLY A 238 -17.18 8.00 6.05
N THR A 239 -16.31 8.69 6.82
CA THR A 239 -14.94 8.97 6.33
C THR A 239 -14.15 7.67 6.13
N VAL A 240 -13.80 7.39 4.87
CA VAL A 240 -13.03 6.21 4.46
C VAL A 240 -11.64 6.57 3.94
N ALA A 241 -10.69 5.66 4.13
CA ALA A 241 -9.39 5.67 3.48
C ALA A 241 -9.47 4.86 2.18
N LEU A 242 -9.27 5.52 1.04
CA LEU A 242 -9.13 4.88 -0.27
C LEU A 242 -7.68 4.42 -0.45
N MET A 243 -7.47 3.12 -0.65
CA MET A 243 -6.15 2.50 -0.88
C MET A 243 -5.83 2.55 -2.38
N ASP A 244 -5.01 3.51 -2.79
CA ASP A 244 -4.87 3.88 -4.20
C ASP A 244 -3.40 3.95 -4.65
N SER A 245 -2.91 2.88 -5.27
CA SER A 245 -1.57 2.83 -5.86
C SER A 245 -1.40 3.67 -7.13
N GLY A 246 -2.50 4.22 -7.68
CA GLY A 246 -2.45 5.20 -8.77
C GLY A 246 -2.21 6.63 -8.28
N SER A 247 -2.28 6.88 -6.97
CA SER A 247 -2.07 8.19 -6.36
C SER A 247 -0.68 8.34 -5.78
N SER A 248 0.12 9.23 -6.37
CA SER A 248 1.52 9.47 -5.93
C SER A 248 1.66 10.12 -4.55
N CYS A 249 0.61 10.79 -4.05
CA CYS A 249 0.63 11.54 -2.80
C CYS A 249 -0.54 11.17 -1.89
N LEU A 250 -0.45 11.58 -0.63
CA LEU A 250 -1.56 11.51 0.31
C LEU A 250 -2.54 12.66 0.04
N TRP A 251 -3.83 12.34 -0.01
CA TRP A 251 -4.90 13.33 -0.02
C TRP A 251 -5.67 13.24 1.28
N LEU A 252 -5.43 14.16 2.20
CA LEU A 252 -5.93 14.09 3.57
C LEU A 252 -6.94 15.21 3.84
N ASP A 253 -7.62 15.11 4.97
CA ASP A 253 -8.47 16.17 5.50
C ASP A 253 -7.69 17.50 5.65
N PRO A 254 -8.31 18.65 5.32
CA PRO A 254 -7.67 19.96 5.43
C PRO A 254 -7.02 20.23 6.79
N GLU A 255 -7.63 19.79 7.90
CA GLU A 255 -7.09 20.02 9.25
C GLU A 255 -5.76 19.29 9.45
N ILE A 256 -5.65 18.06 8.96
CA ILE A 256 -4.40 17.28 9.05
C ILE A 256 -3.31 17.89 8.19
N VAL A 257 -3.63 18.22 6.92
CA VAL A 257 -2.66 18.84 6.00
C VAL A 257 -2.18 20.16 6.56
N ASN A 258 -3.09 21.05 6.96
CA ASN A 258 -2.73 22.37 7.46
C ASN A 258 -1.91 22.28 8.74
N TYR A 259 -2.25 21.37 9.65
CA TYR A 259 -1.50 21.14 10.88
C TYR A 259 -0.07 20.69 10.59
N MET A 260 0.11 19.64 9.78
CA MET A 260 1.45 19.15 9.42
C MET A 260 2.27 20.20 8.68
N MET A 261 1.68 20.83 7.66
CA MET A 261 2.36 21.79 6.80
C MET A 261 2.84 23.01 7.58
N HIS A 262 1.97 23.67 8.35
CA HIS A 262 2.32 24.92 9.03
C HIS A 262 3.08 24.72 10.33
N ARG A 263 2.83 23.63 11.07
CA ARG A 263 3.47 23.40 12.38
C ARG A 263 4.88 22.84 12.24
N PHE A 264 5.14 22.02 11.23
CA PHE A 264 6.36 21.23 11.15
C PHE A 264 7.10 21.29 9.82
N ILE A 265 6.40 21.33 8.68
CA ILE A 265 7.07 21.18 7.38
C ILE A 265 7.61 22.53 6.90
N LEU A 266 6.73 23.50 6.67
CA LEU A 266 7.05 24.79 6.03
C LEU A 266 8.03 25.65 6.83
N VAL A 267 8.16 25.42 8.14
CA VAL A 267 9.10 26.17 9.01
C VAL A 267 10.57 26.05 8.56
N ASN A 268 10.92 24.97 7.86
CA ASN A 268 12.27 24.71 7.38
C ASN A 268 12.39 24.74 5.85
N CYS A 269 11.33 25.09 5.12
CA CYS A 269 11.32 25.07 3.66
C CYS A 269 11.68 26.44 3.08
N ILE A 270 12.32 26.44 1.91
CA ILE A 270 12.53 27.66 1.11
C ILE A 270 11.19 28.14 0.55
N ASN A 271 10.37 27.20 0.10
CA ASN A 271 9.01 27.40 -0.37
C ASN A 271 8.25 26.06 -0.27
N ASN A 272 6.95 26.06 -0.60
CA ASN A 272 6.09 24.88 -0.46
C ASN A 272 6.52 23.65 -1.28
N ASN A 273 7.41 23.81 -2.27
CA ASN A 273 7.91 22.74 -3.13
C ASN A 273 9.40 22.41 -2.91
N SER A 274 10.07 23.11 -1.98
CA SER A 274 11.50 22.96 -1.75
C SER A 274 11.79 23.01 -0.25
N CYS A 275 11.74 21.82 0.36
CA CYS A 275 12.01 21.56 1.75
C CYS A 275 13.27 20.71 1.88
N PRO A 276 14.12 20.84 2.91
CA PRO A 276 15.21 19.89 3.14
C PRO A 276 14.65 18.46 3.16
N CYS A 277 15.29 17.48 2.50
CA CYS A 277 14.78 16.11 2.56
C CYS A 277 14.79 15.52 3.96
N ASN A 278 15.82 15.87 4.74
CA ASN A 278 16.02 15.38 6.09
C ASN A 278 15.85 16.52 7.08
N SER A 279 14.88 16.39 7.97
CA SER A 279 14.69 17.34 9.07
C SER A 279 14.16 16.62 10.31
N PRO A 280 14.77 16.83 11.51
CA PRO A 280 14.34 16.15 12.73
C PRO A 280 12.97 16.65 13.23
N VAL A 281 12.42 17.71 12.64
CA VAL A 281 11.10 18.26 13.03
C VAL A 281 9.96 17.70 12.21
N TYR A 282 10.23 16.98 11.11
CA TYR A 282 9.16 16.40 10.30
C TYR A 282 8.47 15.28 11.08
N PRO A 283 7.13 15.31 11.19
CA PRO A 283 6.40 14.42 12.09
C PRO A 283 6.03 13.11 11.40
N ASN A 284 5.92 12.03 12.17
CA ASN A 284 5.24 10.83 11.67
C ASN A 284 3.74 11.11 11.59
N LEU A 285 3.09 10.66 10.52
CA LEU A 285 1.63 10.62 10.41
C LEU A 285 1.17 9.20 10.71
N ASN A 286 0.32 9.06 11.73
CA ASN A 286 -0.22 7.79 12.16
C ASN A 286 -1.73 7.77 11.87
N ILE A 287 -2.19 6.81 11.07
CA ILE A 287 -3.60 6.61 10.74
C ILE A 287 -4.03 5.26 11.31
N TYR A 288 -5.07 5.27 12.14
CA TYR A 288 -5.62 4.06 12.73
C TYR A 288 -6.80 3.56 11.91
N LEU A 289 -6.68 2.33 11.44
CA LEU A 289 -7.73 1.55 10.79
C LEU A 289 -8.16 0.41 11.74
N ALA A 290 -9.08 -0.44 11.31
CA ALA A 290 -9.53 -1.58 12.12
C ALA A 290 -8.36 -2.55 12.42
N GLY A 291 -7.78 -2.47 13.62
CA GLY A 291 -6.69 -3.35 14.06
C GLY A 291 -5.32 -3.07 13.43
N VAL A 292 -5.19 -2.01 12.62
CA VAL A 292 -3.95 -1.64 11.93
C VAL A 292 -3.61 -0.18 12.23
N LYS A 293 -2.36 0.06 12.65
CA LYS A 293 -1.75 1.39 12.70
C LYS A 293 -0.86 1.54 11.46
N LEU A 294 -1.24 2.45 10.56
CA LEU A 294 -0.38 2.88 9.46
C LEU A 294 0.51 4.01 9.96
N GLU A 295 1.82 3.77 10.04
CA GLU A 295 2.80 4.77 10.44
C GLU A 295 3.58 5.22 9.21
N ILE A 296 3.29 6.44 8.76
CA ILE A 296 3.87 7.06 7.57
C ILE A 296 4.94 8.03 8.04
N THR A 297 6.21 7.72 7.74
CA THR A 297 7.35 8.53 8.20
C THR A 297 7.68 9.62 7.17
N PRO A 298 8.50 10.63 7.54
CA PRO A 298 8.97 11.64 6.60
C PRO A 298 9.63 11.07 5.34
N GLU A 299 10.32 9.94 5.45
CA GLU A 299 10.95 9.25 4.32
C GLU A 299 9.94 8.81 3.26
N ASN A 300 8.68 8.54 3.64
CA ASN A 300 7.63 8.14 2.71
C ASN A 300 6.96 9.33 2.01
N TYR A 301 6.72 10.44 2.72
CA TYR A 301 5.95 11.56 2.17
C TYR A 301 6.81 12.75 1.70
N MET A 302 8.12 12.75 1.92
CA MET A 302 9.05 13.77 1.41
C MET A 302 9.70 13.27 0.12
N ILE A 303 9.16 13.65 -1.04
CA ILE A 303 9.63 13.14 -2.34
C ILE A 303 10.91 13.86 -2.77
N PRO A 304 12.02 13.13 -3.01
CA PRO A 304 13.26 13.72 -3.49
C PRO A 304 13.09 14.57 -4.74
N SER A 305 13.73 15.73 -4.72
CA SER A 305 13.86 16.67 -5.82
C SER A 305 15.35 17.01 -6.01
N TYR A 306 15.64 18.11 -6.70
CA TYR A 306 17.00 18.49 -7.04
C TYR A 306 17.77 19.06 -5.82
N ASN A 307 19.09 18.88 -5.79
CA ASN A 307 20.01 19.46 -4.78
C ASN A 307 19.70 19.09 -3.31
N GLY A 308 19.17 17.90 -3.04
CA GLY A 308 18.89 17.46 -1.67
C GLY A 308 17.66 18.11 -1.03
N TYR A 309 16.86 18.81 -1.83
CA TYR A 309 15.52 19.26 -1.45
C TYR A 309 14.48 18.22 -1.84
N CYS A 310 13.37 18.23 -1.12
CA CYS A 310 12.23 17.36 -1.28
C CYS A 310 10.96 18.21 -1.38
N ARG A 311 9.95 17.66 -2.06
CA ARG A 311 8.59 18.20 -2.10
C ARG A 311 7.71 17.37 -1.15
N PRO A 312 6.95 17.99 -0.23
CA PRO A 312 5.97 17.25 0.55
C PRO A 312 4.85 16.71 -0.35
N CYS A 313 4.58 15.41 -0.26
CA CYS A 313 3.51 14.72 -0.99
C CYS A 313 2.22 14.68 -0.16
N LEU A 314 1.76 15.86 0.25
CA LEU A 314 0.53 16.07 1.01
C LEU A 314 -0.38 17.00 0.20
N SER A 315 -1.62 16.61 0.00
CA SER A 315 -2.63 17.40 -0.69
C SER A 315 -3.95 17.36 0.08
N ILE A 316 -4.76 18.38 -0.11
CA ILE A 316 -6.08 18.48 0.52
C ILE A 316 -7.08 17.69 -0.32
N ALA A 317 -7.79 16.75 0.29
CA ALA A 317 -8.85 15.98 -0.36
C ALA A 317 -10.10 16.87 -0.63
N GLY A 318 -10.17 17.48 -1.82
CA GLY A 318 -11.35 18.16 -2.37
C GLY A 318 -11.85 19.41 -1.61
N PRO A 319 -12.55 20.36 -2.27
CA PRO A 319 -13.10 21.55 -1.60
C PRO A 319 -14.34 21.28 -0.74
N THR A 320 -14.95 20.09 -0.84
CA THR A 320 -16.23 19.74 -0.18
C THR A 320 -16.24 18.41 0.59
N SER A 321 -15.17 17.62 0.56
CA SER A 321 -15.20 16.22 1.02
C SER A 321 -14.41 16.01 2.31
N HIS A 322 -15.10 16.09 3.45
CA HIS A 322 -14.65 15.43 4.69
C HIS A 322 -14.89 13.89 4.63
N ASP A 323 -15.40 13.40 3.49
CA ASP A 323 -15.94 12.06 3.35
C ASP A 323 -14.89 11.00 2.98
N TYR A 324 -13.70 11.41 2.51
CA TYR A 324 -12.66 10.46 2.17
C TYR A 324 -11.24 11.02 2.29
N THR A 325 -10.30 10.10 2.43
CA THR A 325 -8.86 10.31 2.37
C THR A 325 -8.29 9.36 1.33
N ILE A 326 -7.33 9.79 0.51
CA ILE A 326 -6.61 8.89 -0.41
C ILE A 326 -5.25 8.55 0.20
N LEU A 327 -5.07 7.27 0.50
CA LEU A 327 -3.82 6.67 0.95
C LEU A 327 -3.06 6.15 -0.27
N GLY A 328 -2.30 7.06 -0.85
CA GLY A 328 -1.43 6.82 -2.00
C GLY A 328 -0.10 6.14 -1.65
N ASP A 329 0.86 6.27 -2.56
CA ASP A 329 2.19 5.67 -2.48
C ASP A 329 2.86 5.80 -1.09
N PRO A 330 2.88 6.98 -0.41
CA PRO A 330 3.52 7.09 0.90
C PRO A 330 2.93 6.15 1.96
N ALA A 331 1.62 5.93 1.94
CA ALA A 331 0.96 5.00 2.85
C ALA A 331 1.21 3.55 2.44
N LEU A 332 1.09 3.23 1.15
CA LEU A 332 1.26 1.87 0.64
C LEU A 332 2.72 1.38 0.75
N GLN A 333 3.72 2.27 0.68
CA GLN A 333 5.13 1.94 0.95
C GLN A 333 5.40 1.57 2.42
N SER A 334 4.52 1.98 3.36
CA SER A 334 4.69 1.69 4.79
C SER A 334 4.26 0.28 5.18
N ILE A 335 3.61 -0.45 4.26
CA ILE A 335 2.98 -1.76 4.50
C ILE A 335 3.20 -2.70 3.31
N ILE A 336 2.85 -3.97 3.49
CA ILE A 336 2.51 -4.85 2.38
C ILE A 336 1.01 -4.96 2.35
N SER A 337 0.42 -4.48 1.26
CA SER A 337 -1.02 -4.46 1.05
C SER A 337 -1.46 -5.71 0.31
N ILE A 338 -2.52 -6.35 0.77
CA ILE A 338 -3.11 -7.55 0.15
C ILE A 338 -4.58 -7.24 -0.16
N PHE A 339 -5.02 -7.61 -1.35
CA PHE A 339 -6.33 -7.25 -1.90
C PHE A 339 -7.08 -8.53 -2.24
N ASP A 340 -8.23 -8.71 -1.60
CA ASP A 340 -9.09 -9.87 -1.79
C ASP A 340 -10.50 -9.37 -2.14
N LYS A 341 -10.76 -9.32 -3.46
CA LYS A 341 -11.99 -8.76 -3.98
C LYS A 341 -13.17 -9.73 -3.83
N GLU A 342 -12.91 -11.03 -3.90
CA GLU A 342 -13.95 -12.06 -3.73
C GLU A 342 -14.59 -11.94 -2.35
N ASN A 343 -13.78 -11.76 -1.31
CA ASN A 343 -14.27 -11.57 0.06
C ASN A 343 -14.51 -10.11 0.45
N GLN A 344 -14.36 -9.15 -0.50
CA GLN A 344 -14.50 -7.71 -0.25
C GLN A 344 -13.70 -7.24 0.98
N GLN A 345 -12.41 -7.55 0.99
CA GLN A 345 -11.54 -7.23 2.13
C GLN A 345 -10.14 -6.78 1.68
N PHE A 346 -9.55 -5.92 2.50
CA PHE A 346 -8.18 -5.45 2.34
C PHE A 346 -7.36 -5.93 3.54
N GLY A 347 -6.17 -6.42 3.26
CA GLY A 347 -5.27 -7.02 4.21
C GLY A 347 -4.00 -6.22 4.37
N VAL A 348 -3.50 -6.13 5.60
CA VAL A 348 -2.14 -5.69 5.87
C VAL A 348 -1.35 -6.85 6.46
N TYR A 349 -0.31 -7.27 5.76
CA TYR A 349 0.60 -8.28 6.29
C TYR A 349 1.39 -7.68 7.46
N GLN A 350 1.25 -8.27 8.65
CA GLN A 350 2.00 -7.83 9.84
C GLN A 350 3.16 -8.76 10.21
N GLY A 351 3.29 -9.88 9.49
CA GLY A 351 4.16 -10.99 9.86
C GLY A 351 3.80 -11.58 11.23
N ASN A 352 4.65 -12.45 11.75
CA ASN A 352 4.51 -13.06 13.09
C ASN A 352 4.65 -12.08 14.28
N LYS A 353 4.15 -10.84 14.19
CA LYS A 353 4.01 -9.93 15.35
C LYS A 353 3.10 -10.55 16.42
N LEU A 354 1.98 -11.17 16.03
CA LEU A 354 1.03 -11.77 16.98
C LEU A 354 1.57 -13.04 17.66
N HIS A 355 2.22 -13.93 16.91
CA HIS A 355 2.80 -15.15 17.47
C HIS A 355 3.95 -14.83 18.44
N ASN A 356 4.75 -13.81 18.12
CA ASN A 356 5.77 -13.30 19.02
C ASN A 356 5.15 -12.62 20.24
N LEU A 357 4.14 -11.77 20.11
CA LEU A 357 3.45 -11.12 21.25
C LEU A 357 2.82 -12.13 22.22
N LEU A 358 2.19 -13.20 21.73
CA LEU A 358 1.63 -14.27 22.55
C LEU A 358 2.73 -15.10 23.24
N VAL A 359 3.78 -15.48 22.51
CA VAL A 359 4.95 -16.15 23.10
C VAL A 359 5.62 -15.25 24.14
N PHE A 360 5.71 -13.94 23.89
CA PHE A 360 6.26 -12.96 24.82
C PHE A 360 5.40 -12.80 26.08
N GLN A 361 4.07 -12.75 25.95
CA GLN A 361 3.16 -12.74 27.12
C GLN A 361 3.28 -14.02 27.95
N ILE A 362 3.40 -15.19 27.30
CA ILE A 362 3.61 -16.47 27.99
C ILE A 362 4.97 -16.48 28.71
N ILE A 363 6.02 -15.93 28.10
CA ILE A 363 7.34 -15.80 28.74
C ILE A 363 7.29 -14.82 29.92
N GLU A 364 6.62 -13.67 29.82
CA GLU A 364 6.46 -12.74 30.95
C GLU A 364 5.69 -13.37 32.11
N ILE A 365 4.60 -14.08 31.84
CA ILE A 365 3.80 -14.78 32.85
C ILE A 365 4.62 -15.89 33.52
N SER A 366 5.37 -16.69 32.74
CA SER A 366 6.23 -17.75 33.28
C SER A 366 7.41 -17.21 34.09
N MET A 367 7.98 -16.06 33.72
CA MET A 367 9.01 -15.40 34.52
C MET A 367 8.45 -14.79 35.82
N MET A 368 7.27 -14.16 35.78
CA MET A 368 6.63 -13.61 36.98
C MET A 368 6.29 -14.72 37.98
N THR A 369 5.75 -15.84 37.51
CA THR A 369 5.44 -17.00 38.38
C THR A 369 6.69 -17.57 39.04
N MET A 370 7.82 -17.71 38.32
CA MET A 370 9.08 -18.13 38.93
C MET A 370 9.59 -17.14 40.00
N LEU A 371 9.42 -15.85 39.79
CA LEU A 371 9.77 -14.81 40.77
C LEU A 371 8.92 -14.91 42.05
N PHE A 372 7.61 -15.13 41.93
CA PHE A 372 6.73 -15.34 43.08
C PHE A 372 7.07 -16.62 43.86
N VAL A 373 7.37 -17.72 43.16
CA VAL A 373 7.79 -18.98 43.80
C VAL A 373 9.11 -18.79 44.55
N ALA A 374 10.10 -18.11 43.94
CA ALA A 374 11.37 -17.81 44.60
C ALA A 374 11.18 -16.92 45.85
N LEU A 375 10.29 -15.91 45.78
CA LEU A 375 9.96 -15.06 46.92
C LEU A 375 9.28 -15.86 48.04
N GLY A 376 8.33 -16.73 47.69
CA GLY A 376 7.64 -17.62 48.63
C GLY A 376 8.62 -18.57 49.35
N ILE A 377 9.54 -19.19 48.62
CA ILE A 377 10.59 -20.05 49.19
C ILE A 377 11.51 -19.24 50.11
N PHE A 378 11.86 -18.00 49.74
CA PHE A 378 12.68 -17.13 50.56
C PHE A 378 11.98 -16.76 51.87
N ILE A 379 10.71 -16.35 51.81
CA ILE A 379 9.89 -16.04 52.99
C ILE A 379 9.76 -17.28 53.89
N TYR A 380 9.47 -18.45 53.31
CA TYR A 380 9.37 -19.71 54.05
C TYR A 380 10.68 -20.07 54.77
N LYS A 381 11.83 -19.98 54.07
CA LYS A 381 13.15 -20.21 54.70
C LYS A 381 13.46 -19.18 55.78
N PHE A 382 13.04 -17.93 55.60
CA PHE A 382 13.21 -16.87 56.60
C PHE A 382 12.38 -17.15 57.87
N TYR A 383 11.17 -17.69 57.71
CA TYR A 383 10.32 -18.11 58.83
C TYR A 383 10.86 -19.35 59.57
N GLN A 384 11.52 -20.28 58.87
CA GLN A 384 12.14 -21.48 59.49
C GLN A 384 13.47 -21.18 60.20
N LEU A 385 14.05 -19.99 59.99
CA LEU A 385 15.29 -19.53 60.63
C LEU A 385 15.03 -18.59 61.83
N LYS A 386 13.75 -18.38 62.18
CA LYS A 386 13.29 -17.85 63.47
C LYS A 386 12.78 -19.01 64.31
#